data_AF-A0A0N4YJ98-F1
#
_entry.id   AF-A0A0N4YJ98-F1
#
_cell.length_a   1.000
_cell.length_b   1.000
_cell.length_c   1.000
_cell.angle_alpha   90.00
_cell.angle_beta   90.00
_cell.angle_gamma   90.00
#
_symmetry.space_group_name_H-M   'P 1'
#
loop_
_entity.id
_entity.type
_entity.pdbx_description
1 polymer ?
#
loop_
_entity_poly.entity_id
_entity_poly.type
_entity_poly.pdbx_seq_one_letter_code
_entity_poly.pdbx_strand_id
1 'polypeptide(L)'
;MILSEFERPFLGGRNGKGVELEDVKFHQCVRLSRFEAERTISFIPPDGEFELMSYRLTTQVKPLIWVEAMVEKHTHSRVEYMVKAKSQFKRQSIANHVEVIIPVPSDADSPKFKSSVGSVKYVPELNAFVWTIRSFPGGREYLMRAHFSLPSIMSEEIEGKPPIQVKFEIPYYTTSGLQVRYLKIIEKSGYQAMPWVRYVTQNGDYQLRMT
;
A
#
# COMPACT_ATOMS: atom_id res chain seq x y z
N MET A 1 8.18 9.10 33.59
CA MET A 1 8.47 10.29 32.75
C MET A 1 9.23 9.78 31.55
N ILE A 2 8.52 9.36 30.51
CA ILE A 2 9.19 8.77 29.36
C ILE A 2 9.86 9.92 28.60
N LEU A 3 11.19 9.93 28.60
CA LEU A 3 11.96 10.74 27.68
C LEU A 3 12.33 9.80 26.54
N SER A 4 11.44 9.68 25.56
CA SER A 4 11.90 9.28 24.25
C SER A 4 12.86 10.38 23.81
N GLU A 5 14.11 10.00 23.63
CA GLU A 5 15.03 10.78 22.83
C GLU A 5 14.93 10.19 21.43
N PHE A 6 14.69 11.03 20.43
CA PHE A 6 14.87 10.73 19.02
C PHE A 6 16.07 11.57 18.57
N GLU A 7 17.28 11.17 18.94
CA GLU A 7 18.51 11.79 18.45
C GLU A 7 18.54 11.57 16.95
N ARG A 8 18.40 12.69 16.25
CA ARG A 8 18.67 12.89 14.84
C ARG A 8 17.84 11.96 13.93
N PRO A 9 16.65 12.39 13.48
CA PRO A 9 16.43 12.30 12.05
C PRO A 9 17.56 13.12 11.41
N PHE A 10 18.48 12.46 10.71
CA PHE A 10 19.48 13.16 9.91
C PHE A 10 18.73 13.98 8.85
N LEU A 11 18.39 15.22 9.20
CA LEU A 11 18.24 16.30 8.26
C LEU A 11 19.65 16.79 7.97
N GLY A 12 20.24 16.25 6.90
CA GLY A 12 21.52 16.70 6.36
C GLY A 12 22.76 16.14 7.08
N GLY A 13 23.29 15.04 6.55
CA GLY A 13 24.69 14.64 6.73
C GLY A 13 25.24 14.17 5.39
N ARG A 14 26.46 14.63 5.06
CA ARG A 14 27.19 14.63 3.76
C ARG A 14 27.25 13.36 2.88
N ASN A 15 26.46 12.31 3.16
CA ASN A 15 26.21 11.16 2.27
C ASN A 15 24.94 10.33 2.62
N GLY A 16 23.99 10.87 3.40
CA GLY A 16 22.81 10.12 3.87
C GLY A 16 21.50 10.78 3.42
N LYS A 17 20.65 10.03 2.70
CA LYS A 17 19.30 10.46 2.30
C LYS A 17 18.44 10.71 3.54
N GLY A 18 18.37 11.96 3.99
CA GLY A 18 17.41 12.40 4.99
C GLY A 18 16.00 12.29 4.43
N VAL A 19 15.03 11.97 5.30
CA VAL A 19 13.61 11.97 4.93
C VAL A 19 13.09 13.37 5.14
N GLU A 20 12.67 14.04 4.08
CA GLU A 20 12.01 15.34 4.17
C GLU A 20 10.52 15.12 4.48
N LEU A 21 10.09 15.63 5.63
CA LEU A 21 8.70 15.61 6.08
C LEU A 21 8.11 16.99 5.80
N GLU A 22 6.96 17.04 5.12
CA GLU A 22 6.32 18.32 4.77
C GLU A 22 5.42 18.83 5.89
N ASP A 23 4.40 18.02 6.22
CA ASP A 23 3.47 18.28 7.31
C ASP A 23 3.65 17.19 8.35
N VAL A 24 3.73 17.61 9.61
CA VAL A 24 3.86 16.72 10.76
C VAL A 24 2.93 17.24 11.84
N LYS A 25 2.02 16.39 12.29
CA LYS A 25 1.15 16.67 13.45
C LYS A 25 1.52 15.73 14.57
N PHE A 26 1.74 16.30 15.74
CA PHE A 26 2.08 15.56 16.94
C PHE A 26 0.87 15.47 17.87
N HIS A 27 0.83 14.39 18.66
CA HIS A 27 -0.06 14.31 19.80
C HIS A 27 0.27 15.40 20.83
N GLN A 28 -0.73 15.86 21.57
CA GLN A 28 -0.60 16.88 22.62
C GLN A 28 0.40 16.53 23.74
N CYS A 29 0.77 15.27 23.88
CA CYS A 29 1.75 14.82 24.87
C CYS A 29 3.21 15.09 24.47
N VAL A 30 3.45 15.52 23.23
CA VAL A 30 4.78 15.81 22.68
C VAL A 30 5.24 17.23 23.05
N ARG A 31 6.48 17.34 23.52
CA ARG A 31 7.15 18.61 23.82
C ARG A 31 7.72 19.23 22.55
N LEU A 32 6.94 20.09 21.90
CA LEU A 32 7.29 20.73 20.62
C LEU A 32 8.62 21.51 20.67
N SER A 33 8.89 22.23 21.76
CA SER A 33 10.12 23.01 21.93
C SER A 33 11.41 22.19 21.81
N ARG A 34 11.40 20.94 22.30
CA ARG A 34 12.54 20.02 22.19
C ARG A 34 12.69 19.48 20.76
N PHE A 35 11.58 19.25 20.08
CA PHE A 35 11.61 18.84 18.68
C PHE A 35 12.15 19.94 17.78
N GLU A 36 11.77 21.20 17.99
CA GLU A 36 12.29 22.33 17.20
C GLU A 36 13.81 22.53 17.39
N ALA A 37 14.30 22.40 18.62
CA ALA A 37 15.71 22.60 18.95
C ALA A 37 16.62 21.41 18.55
N GLU A 38 16.21 20.19 18.89
CA GLU A 38 17.07 18.99 18.79
C GLU A 38 16.62 17.99 17.71
N ARG A 39 15.44 18.21 17.12
CA ARG A 39 14.72 17.22 16.28
C ARG A 39 14.38 15.93 17.03
N THR A 40 14.24 16.05 18.35
CA THR A 40 13.96 14.97 19.29
C THR A 40 12.50 15.00 19.74
N ILE A 41 11.73 13.96 19.42
CA ILE A 41 10.35 13.79 19.90
C ILE A 41 10.41 13.26 21.33
N SER A 42 9.95 14.06 22.30
CA SER A 42 9.89 13.71 23.72
C SER A 42 8.47 13.86 24.24
N PHE A 43 7.93 12.83 24.88
CA PHE A 43 6.53 12.80 25.30
C PHE A 43 6.26 11.88 26.49
N ILE A 44 5.21 12.18 27.25
CA ILE A 44 4.68 11.27 28.27
C ILE A 44 3.45 10.58 27.65
N PRO A 45 3.52 9.28 27.32
CA PRO A 45 2.42 8.60 26.64
C PRO A 45 1.16 8.57 27.52
N PRO A 46 -0.03 8.76 26.92
CA PRO A 46 -1.28 8.30 27.50
C PRO A 46 -1.27 6.79 27.72
N ASP A 47 -2.14 6.29 28.59
CA ASP A 47 -2.34 4.87 28.77
C ASP A 47 -3.08 4.26 27.55
N GLY A 48 -2.62 3.10 27.08
CA GLY A 48 -3.22 2.38 25.97
C GLY A 48 -2.64 2.73 24.59
N GLU A 49 -3.41 2.44 23.55
CA GLU A 49 -3.03 2.72 22.16
C GLU A 49 -3.36 4.17 21.79
N PHE A 50 -2.41 4.87 21.19
CA PHE A 50 -2.61 6.24 20.72
C PHE A 50 -1.73 6.57 19.52
N GLU A 51 -2.17 7.54 18.71
CA GLU A 51 -1.41 8.08 17.60
C GLU A 51 -0.41 9.12 18.10
N LEU A 52 0.89 8.81 18.07
CA LEU A 52 1.94 9.73 18.50
C LEU A 52 2.19 10.87 17.51
N MET A 53 2.22 10.54 16.21
CA MET A 53 2.47 11.49 15.14
C MET A 53 1.83 11.04 13.82
N SER A 54 1.33 12.00 13.06
CA SER A 54 0.94 11.85 11.65
C SER A 54 1.90 12.66 10.79
N TYR A 55 2.25 12.18 9.59
CA TYR A 55 3.12 12.91 8.70
C TYR A 55 2.77 12.68 7.23
N ARG A 56 3.14 13.65 6.39
CA ARG A 56 3.01 13.57 4.93
C ARG A 56 4.36 13.75 4.25
N LEU A 57 4.57 13.03 3.14
CA LEU A 57 5.70 13.20 2.24
C LEU A 57 5.20 13.45 0.82
N THR A 58 5.88 14.34 0.10
CA THR A 58 5.73 14.49 -1.36
C THR A 58 6.96 13.89 -2.05
N THR A 59 7.20 12.61 -1.82
CA THR A 59 8.19 11.87 -2.59
C THR A 59 7.49 11.19 -3.76
N GLN A 60 8.00 11.39 -4.98
CA GLN A 60 7.58 10.61 -6.14
C GLN A 60 8.07 9.17 -5.97
N VAL A 61 7.20 8.31 -5.45
CA VAL A 61 7.46 6.88 -5.29
C VAL A 61 6.92 6.11 -6.48
N LYS A 62 7.73 5.19 -7.00
CA LYS A 62 7.25 4.25 -8.01
C LYS A 62 6.14 3.39 -7.40
N PRO A 63 5.07 3.08 -8.16
CA PRO A 63 4.00 2.23 -7.68
C PRO A 63 4.54 0.86 -7.22
N LEU A 64 4.32 0.51 -5.95
CA LEU A 64 4.86 -0.71 -5.33
C LEU A 64 4.34 -1.98 -6.00
N ILE A 65 3.09 -1.96 -6.45
CA ILE A 65 2.49 -3.02 -7.27
C ILE A 65 1.94 -2.35 -8.53
N TRP A 66 2.63 -2.52 -9.65
CA TRP A 66 2.18 -2.01 -10.93
C TRP A 66 1.26 -3.04 -11.58
N VAL A 67 0.10 -2.60 -12.06
CA VAL A 67 -0.88 -3.46 -12.73
C VAL A 67 -1.19 -2.89 -14.10
N GLU A 68 -0.99 -3.71 -15.12
CA GLU A 68 -1.39 -3.43 -16.48
C GLU A 68 -2.53 -4.39 -16.83
N ALA A 69 -3.66 -3.86 -17.29
CA ALA A 69 -4.74 -4.68 -17.83
C ALA A 69 -4.98 -4.29 -19.28
N MET A 70 -4.81 -5.27 -20.18
CA MET A 70 -5.13 -5.15 -21.59
C MET A 70 -6.48 -5.82 -21.83
N VAL A 71 -7.38 -5.12 -22.52
CA VAL A 71 -8.73 -5.59 -22.82
C VAL A 71 -8.88 -5.80 -24.32
N GLU A 72 -9.07 -7.05 -24.73
CA GLU A 72 -9.33 -7.42 -26.12
C GLU A 72 -10.82 -7.73 -26.30
N LYS A 73 -11.51 -6.92 -27.11
CA LYS A 73 -12.90 -7.15 -27.49
C LYS A 73 -12.92 -7.92 -28.83
N HIS A 74 -13.54 -9.09 -28.85
CA HIS A 74 -13.78 -9.84 -30.08
C HIS A 74 -15.20 -9.59 -30.61
N THR A 75 -15.35 -9.65 -31.93
CA THR A 75 -16.59 -9.39 -32.68
C THR A 75 -17.78 -10.29 -32.30
N HIS A 76 -17.55 -11.46 -31.68
CA HIS A 76 -18.58 -12.42 -31.29
C HIS A 76 -18.99 -12.30 -29.81
N SER A 77 -19.07 -11.08 -29.28
CA SER A 77 -19.50 -10.83 -27.89
C SER A 77 -18.62 -11.54 -26.85
N ARG A 78 -17.30 -11.57 -27.07
CA ARG A 78 -16.34 -12.10 -26.09
C ARG A 78 -15.34 -11.02 -25.74
N VAL A 79 -15.07 -10.87 -24.45
CA VAL A 79 -14.01 -9.99 -23.95
C VAL A 79 -12.97 -10.82 -23.23
N GLU A 80 -11.71 -10.58 -23.56
CA GLU A 80 -10.55 -11.15 -22.89
C GLU A 80 -9.80 -10.07 -22.14
N TYR A 81 -9.48 -10.34 -20.88
CA TYR A 81 -8.64 -9.52 -20.03
C TYR A 81 -7.31 -10.23 -19.84
N MET A 82 -6.22 -9.55 -20.19
CA MET A 82 -4.88 -9.97 -19.82
C MET A 82 -4.33 -9.00 -18.77
N VAL A 83 -4.22 -9.48 -17.53
CA VAL A 83 -3.77 -8.68 -16.38
C VAL A 83 -2.36 -9.10 -16.00
N LYS A 84 -1.43 -8.13 -16.02
CA LYS A 84 -0.05 -8.27 -15.58
C LYS A 84 0.14 -7.47 -14.30
N ALA A 85 0.45 -8.15 -13.20
CA ALA A 85 0.83 -7.51 -11.95
C ALA A 85 2.33 -7.66 -11.73
N LYS A 86 3.02 -6.58 -11.37
CA LYS A 86 4.47 -6.50 -11.17
C LYS A 86 4.79 -5.82 -9.84
N SER A 87 5.55 -6.50 -8.97
CA SER A 87 6.01 -5.93 -7.71
C SER A 87 7.31 -5.14 -7.90
N GLN A 88 7.30 -3.87 -7.53
CA GLN A 88 8.42 -2.91 -7.69
C GLN A 88 9.05 -2.51 -6.35
N PHE A 89 9.23 -3.47 -5.44
CA PHE A 89 9.92 -3.28 -4.16
C PHE A 89 11.04 -4.31 -3.99
N LYS A 90 11.78 -4.21 -2.88
CA LYS A 90 12.96 -5.05 -2.60
C LYS A 90 12.61 -6.54 -2.65
N ARG A 91 13.46 -7.35 -3.27
CA ARG A 91 13.25 -8.81 -3.45
C ARG A 91 13.08 -9.59 -2.14
N GLN A 92 13.68 -9.10 -1.05
CA GLN A 92 13.57 -9.68 0.29
C GLN A 92 12.23 -9.38 0.98
N SER A 93 11.48 -8.40 0.49
CA SER A 93 10.16 -8.04 1.01
C SER A 93 9.09 -8.81 0.24
N ILE A 94 7.98 -9.07 0.91
CA ILE A 94 6.84 -9.82 0.38
C ILE A 94 5.59 -9.02 0.70
N ALA A 95 4.76 -8.76 -0.30
CA ALA A 95 3.43 -8.22 -0.07
C ALA A 95 2.45 -9.37 0.23
N ASN A 96 1.64 -9.18 1.26
CA ASN A 96 0.61 -10.11 1.71
C ASN A 96 -0.77 -9.56 1.35
N HIS A 97 -1.74 -10.47 1.24
CA HIS A 97 -3.16 -10.15 0.99
C HIS A 97 -3.33 -9.19 -0.19
N VAL A 98 -2.61 -9.45 -1.29
CA VAL A 98 -2.71 -8.60 -2.48
C VAL A 98 -4.02 -8.91 -3.18
N GLU A 99 -4.86 -7.90 -3.37
CA GLU A 99 -6.10 -8.00 -4.12
C GLU A 99 -6.07 -6.99 -5.26
N VAL A 100 -6.15 -7.49 -6.49
CA VAL A 100 -6.30 -6.65 -7.68
C VAL A 100 -7.78 -6.73 -8.08
N ILE A 101 -8.46 -5.59 -8.07
CA ILE A 101 -9.88 -5.47 -8.41
C ILE A 101 -9.96 -4.86 -9.80
N ILE A 102 -10.40 -5.65 -10.78
CA ILE A 102 -10.47 -5.25 -12.18
C ILE A 102 -11.94 -5.12 -12.57
N PRO A 103 -12.40 -3.92 -12.96
CA PRO A 103 -13.78 -3.71 -13.39
C PRO A 103 -14.04 -4.37 -14.74
N VAL A 104 -15.24 -4.88 -14.89
CA VAL A 104 -15.79 -5.48 -16.10
C VAL A 104 -17.12 -4.81 -16.45
N PRO A 105 -17.55 -4.90 -17.72
CA PRO A 105 -18.89 -4.49 -18.11
C PRO A 105 -19.97 -5.14 -17.24
N SER A 106 -21.04 -4.40 -16.96
CA SER A 106 -22.16 -4.88 -16.14
C SER A 106 -22.94 -6.02 -16.78
N ASP A 107 -22.80 -6.19 -18.09
CA ASP A 107 -23.37 -7.26 -18.90
C ASP A 107 -22.42 -8.45 -19.07
N ALA A 108 -21.28 -8.47 -18.38
CA ALA A 108 -20.33 -9.57 -18.42
C ALA A 108 -20.90 -10.84 -17.74
N ASP A 109 -20.94 -11.92 -18.51
CA ASP A 109 -21.43 -13.23 -18.09
C ASP A 109 -20.41 -14.35 -18.36
N SER A 110 -20.65 -15.52 -17.78
CA SER A 110 -19.89 -16.75 -18.03
C SER A 110 -18.38 -16.60 -17.81
N PRO A 111 -17.93 -16.17 -16.62
CA PRO A 111 -16.52 -15.88 -16.34
C PRO A 111 -15.66 -17.15 -16.40
N LYS A 112 -14.55 -17.08 -17.14
CA LYS A 112 -13.52 -18.13 -17.20
C LYS A 112 -12.16 -17.56 -16.86
N PHE A 113 -11.55 -18.04 -15.79
CA PHE A 113 -10.26 -17.55 -15.30
C PHE A 113 -9.14 -18.56 -15.55
N LYS A 114 -7.97 -18.05 -15.94
CA LYS A 114 -6.71 -18.79 -16.01
C LYS A 114 -5.64 -17.97 -15.28
N SER A 115 -5.22 -18.44 -14.11
CA SER A 115 -4.13 -17.84 -13.35
C SER A 115 -3.11 -18.90 -12.97
N SER A 116 -1.82 -18.56 -13.02
CA SER A 116 -0.74 -19.41 -12.51
C SER A 116 -0.54 -19.24 -11.00
N VAL A 117 -0.99 -18.12 -10.43
CA VAL A 117 -0.78 -17.77 -9.02
C VAL A 117 -2.05 -17.15 -8.42
N GLY A 118 -2.36 -17.52 -7.18
CA GLY A 118 -3.51 -16.98 -6.47
C GLY A 118 -4.85 -17.52 -6.97
N SER A 119 -5.94 -16.88 -6.55
CA SER A 119 -7.31 -17.23 -6.92
C SER A 119 -8.02 -16.04 -7.53
N VAL A 120 -8.88 -16.27 -8.51
CA VAL A 120 -9.71 -15.22 -9.12
C VAL A 120 -11.17 -15.51 -8.83
N LYS A 121 -11.92 -14.49 -8.44
CA LYS A 121 -13.37 -14.57 -8.21
C LYS A 121 -14.07 -13.45 -8.94
N TYR A 122 -15.20 -13.77 -9.59
CA TYR A 122 -16.09 -12.74 -10.11
C TYR A 122 -17.00 -12.23 -9.00
N VAL A 123 -17.16 -10.91 -8.89
CA VAL A 123 -17.98 -10.23 -7.89
C VAL A 123 -18.97 -9.32 -8.63
N PRO A 124 -20.16 -9.83 -8.98
CA PRO A 124 -21.16 -9.08 -9.75
C PRO A 124 -21.60 -7.78 -9.08
N GLU A 125 -21.68 -7.76 -7.74
CA GLU A 125 -22.06 -6.57 -6.96
C GLU A 125 -21.13 -5.37 -7.19
N LEU A 126 -19.87 -5.63 -7.57
CA LEU A 126 -18.87 -4.61 -7.87
C LEU A 126 -18.65 -4.41 -9.37
N ASN A 127 -19.37 -5.15 -10.22
CA ASN A 127 -19.08 -5.29 -11.65
C ASN A 127 -17.58 -5.50 -11.89
N ALA A 128 -16.96 -6.42 -11.14
CA ALA A 128 -15.51 -6.60 -11.15
C ALA A 128 -15.14 -8.06 -10.87
N PHE A 129 -13.96 -8.47 -11.33
CA PHE A 129 -13.32 -9.67 -10.80
C PHE A 129 -12.14 -9.29 -9.92
N VAL A 130 -11.96 -10.07 -8.85
CA VAL A 130 -10.94 -9.87 -7.84
C VAL A 130 -9.91 -10.99 -7.98
N TRP A 131 -8.67 -10.61 -8.24
CA TRP A 131 -7.52 -11.51 -8.23
C TRP A 131 -6.78 -11.39 -6.91
N THR A 132 -6.85 -12.44 -6.10
CA THR A 132 -6.21 -12.51 -4.78
C THR A 132 -4.92 -13.30 -4.85
N ILE A 133 -3.81 -12.68 -4.44
CA ILE A 133 -2.48 -13.28 -4.34
C ILE A 133 -2.07 -13.24 -2.87
N ARG A 134 -1.94 -14.41 -2.24
CA ARG A 134 -1.62 -14.51 -0.80
C ARG A 134 -0.26 -13.93 -0.45
N SER A 135 0.72 -14.17 -1.31
CA SER A 135 2.12 -13.77 -1.14
C SER A 135 2.68 -13.34 -2.48
N PHE A 136 3.12 -12.09 -2.57
CA PHE A 136 3.70 -11.50 -3.77
C PHE A 136 5.12 -11.03 -3.45
N PRO A 137 6.14 -11.85 -3.75
CA PRO A 137 7.55 -11.47 -3.54
C PRO A 137 7.94 -10.28 -4.40
N GLY A 138 8.83 -9.42 -3.88
CA GLY A 138 9.33 -8.25 -4.60
C GLY A 138 10.14 -8.60 -5.85
N GLY A 139 9.99 -7.80 -6.91
CA GLY A 139 10.71 -8.00 -8.17
C GLY A 139 10.22 -9.18 -9.01
N ARG A 140 9.00 -9.68 -8.74
CA ARG A 140 8.33 -10.69 -9.56
C ARG A 140 7.20 -10.08 -10.36
N GLU A 141 6.79 -10.81 -11.39
CA GLU A 141 5.60 -10.51 -12.16
C GLU A 141 4.75 -11.76 -12.31
N TYR A 142 3.44 -11.55 -12.30
CA TYR A 142 2.44 -12.59 -12.49
C TYR A 142 1.45 -12.15 -13.55
N LEU A 143 0.94 -13.15 -14.28
CA LEU A 143 -0.03 -12.98 -15.35
C LEU A 143 -1.29 -13.75 -15.00
N MET A 144 -2.42 -13.14 -15.32
CA MET A 144 -3.72 -13.77 -15.23
C MET A 144 -4.55 -13.38 -16.44
N ARG A 145 -5.31 -14.36 -16.94
CA ARG A 145 -6.24 -14.18 -18.04
C ARG A 145 -7.66 -14.44 -17.57
N ALA A 146 -8.58 -13.58 -17.99
CA ALA A 146 -10.01 -13.78 -17.78
C ALA A 146 -10.75 -13.66 -19.11
N HIS A 147 -11.77 -14.48 -19.30
CA HIS A 147 -12.67 -14.37 -20.44
C HIS A 147 -14.09 -14.20 -19.93
N PHE A 148 -14.81 -13.30 -20.57
CA PHE A 148 -16.23 -13.04 -20.34
C PHE A 148 -16.97 -13.10 -21.67
N SER A 149 -18.21 -13.56 -21.60
CA SER A 149 -19.16 -13.44 -22.71
C SER A 149 -20.02 -12.22 -22.44
N LEU A 150 -20.26 -11.43 -23.47
CA LEU A 150 -21.20 -10.32 -23.46
C LEU A 150 -22.48 -10.76 -24.18
N PRO A 151 -23.65 -10.22 -23.83
CA PRO A 151 -24.83 -10.35 -24.65
C PRO A 151 -24.65 -9.61 -25.99
N SER A 152 -25.43 -10.01 -27.00
CA SER A 152 -25.39 -9.40 -28.34
C SER A 152 -26.03 -8.01 -28.41
N ILE A 153 -26.67 -7.57 -27.31
CA ILE A 153 -27.31 -6.26 -27.21
C ILE A 153 -26.24 -5.26 -26.79
N MET A 154 -25.85 -4.38 -27.70
CA MET A 154 -24.90 -3.31 -27.40
C MET A 154 -25.61 -2.28 -26.51
N SER A 155 -25.25 -2.22 -25.24
CA SER A 155 -25.53 -1.04 -24.41
C SER A 155 -24.56 0.08 -24.81
N GLU A 156 -25.01 1.33 -24.77
CA GLU A 156 -24.14 2.50 -25.00
C GLU A 156 -22.91 2.38 -24.08
N GLU A 157 -21.70 2.54 -24.64
CA GLU A 157 -20.47 2.52 -23.85
C GLU A 157 -20.56 3.63 -22.79
N ILE A 158 -20.88 3.24 -21.55
CA ILE A 158 -20.88 4.18 -20.43
C ILE A 158 -19.46 4.73 -20.32
N GLU A 159 -19.35 6.01 -20.61
CA GLU A 159 -18.09 6.73 -20.73
C GLU A 159 -17.41 6.77 -19.34
N GLY A 160 -16.28 6.08 -19.23
CA GLY A 160 -15.49 5.99 -18.00
C GLY A 160 -15.38 4.58 -17.44
N LYS A 161 -14.45 3.79 -17.98
CA LYS A 161 -14.04 2.53 -17.34
C LYS A 161 -13.52 2.84 -15.93
N PRO A 162 -14.10 2.25 -14.86
CA PRO A 162 -13.59 2.45 -13.52
C PRO A 162 -12.09 2.07 -13.46
N PRO A 163 -11.29 2.70 -12.60
CA PRO A 163 -9.90 2.32 -12.45
C PRO A 163 -9.77 0.97 -11.77
N ILE A 164 -8.67 0.27 -12.06
CA ILE A 164 -8.22 -0.90 -11.34
C ILE A 164 -7.82 -0.46 -9.94
N GLN A 165 -8.34 -1.13 -8.92
CA GLN A 165 -7.94 -0.89 -7.53
C GLN A 165 -7.00 -1.99 -7.05
N VAL A 166 -5.99 -1.64 -6.26
CA VAL A 166 -5.08 -2.64 -5.67
C VAL A 166 -5.02 -2.46 -4.17
N LYS A 167 -5.30 -3.55 -3.45
CA LYS A 167 -5.10 -3.64 -2.01
C LYS A 167 -3.90 -4.51 -1.72
N PHE A 168 -3.09 -4.13 -0.74
CA PHE A 168 -1.91 -4.91 -0.33
C PHE A 168 -1.39 -4.46 1.03
N GLU A 169 -0.67 -5.36 1.70
CA GLU A 169 0.10 -5.06 2.89
C GLU A 169 1.55 -5.55 2.72
N ILE A 170 2.54 -4.70 3.01
CA ILE A 170 3.96 -5.07 2.98
C ILE A 170 4.54 -4.88 4.40
N PRO A 171 4.73 -5.96 5.17
CA PRO A 171 5.38 -5.87 6.47
C PRO A 171 6.88 -5.59 6.32
N TYR A 172 7.44 -4.94 7.34
CA TYR A 172 8.86 -4.59 7.45
C TYR A 172 9.40 -3.76 6.28
N TYR A 173 8.52 -3.07 5.56
CA TYR A 173 8.85 -2.18 4.46
C TYR A 173 8.37 -0.76 4.78
N THR A 174 9.16 0.24 4.43
CA THR A 174 8.80 1.65 4.58
C THR A 174 8.96 2.37 3.25
N THR A 175 7.86 2.92 2.75
CA THR A 175 7.86 3.70 1.50
C THR A 175 8.48 5.08 1.71
N SER A 176 8.29 5.67 2.89
CA SER A 176 8.85 6.97 3.27
C SER A 176 10.36 6.93 3.55
N GLY A 177 10.93 5.75 3.77
CA GLY A 177 12.29 5.60 4.29
C GLY A 177 12.45 5.99 5.77
N LEU A 178 11.36 6.38 6.46
CA LEU A 178 11.40 6.67 7.88
C LEU A 178 11.70 5.39 8.67
N GLN A 179 12.66 5.48 9.59
CA GLN A 179 13.05 4.37 10.46
C GLN A 179 13.25 4.90 11.88
N VAL A 180 12.61 4.23 12.83
CA VAL A 180 12.85 4.39 14.27
C VAL A 180 14.24 3.83 14.57
N ARG A 181 15.15 4.72 14.98
CA ARG A 181 16.52 4.36 15.33
C ARG A 181 16.63 3.80 16.74
N TYR A 182 15.94 4.46 17.68
CA TYR A 182 15.90 4.03 19.06
C TYR A 182 14.67 4.60 19.76
N LEU A 183 14.27 3.95 20.84
CA LEU A 183 13.22 4.39 21.75
C LEU A 183 13.79 4.30 23.16
N LYS A 184 14.09 5.46 23.75
CA LYS A 184 14.56 5.53 25.14
C LYS A 184 13.37 5.62 26.07
N ILE A 185 13.32 4.74 27.06
CA ILE A 185 12.28 4.72 28.08
C ILE A 185 12.95 5.04 29.41
N ILE A 186 12.48 6.11 30.07
CA ILE A 186 12.98 6.53 31.38
C ILE A 186 11.85 6.36 32.38
N GLU A 187 11.97 5.32 33.21
CA GLU A 187 10.98 4.99 34.21
C GLU A 187 11.63 5.01 35.60
N LYS A 188 11.10 5.85 36.50
CA LYS A 188 11.69 6.04 37.83
C LYS A 188 11.37 4.86 38.76
N SER A 189 10.35 4.09 38.40
CA SER A 189 9.79 2.98 39.16
C SER A 189 10.59 1.67 39.06
N GLY A 190 11.65 1.64 38.23
CA GLY A 190 12.47 0.43 38.00
C GLY A 190 11.83 -0.61 37.08
N TYR A 191 10.68 -0.31 36.47
CA TYR A 191 10.01 -1.21 35.53
C TYR A 191 10.83 -1.38 34.25
N GLN A 192 11.05 -2.64 33.84
CA GLN A 192 11.73 -2.97 32.59
C GLN A 192 10.72 -3.12 31.46
N ALA A 193 10.68 -2.14 30.56
CA ALA A 193 9.86 -2.22 29.36
C ALA A 193 10.56 -3.04 28.25
N MET A 194 9.78 -3.82 27.50
CA MET A 194 10.24 -4.47 26.26
C MET A 194 9.67 -3.74 25.04
N PRO A 195 10.39 -2.72 24.51
CA PRO A 195 9.92 -2.01 23.33
C PRO A 195 10.05 -2.88 22.08
N TRP A 196 9.07 -2.78 21.19
CA TRP A 196 9.12 -3.38 19.86
C TRP A 196 8.68 -2.35 18.83
N VAL A 197 9.15 -2.53 17.59
CA VAL A 197 8.78 -1.68 16.46
C VAL A 197 8.43 -2.59 15.29
N ARG A 198 7.30 -2.31 14.64
CA ARG A 198 6.90 -2.95 13.39
C ARG A 198 6.59 -1.88 12.36
N TYR A 199 7.10 -2.08 11.15
CA TYR A 199 6.76 -1.27 9.99
C TYR A 199 5.76 -2.04 9.14
N VAL A 200 4.74 -1.34 8.67
CA VAL A 200 3.76 -1.89 7.74
C VAL A 200 3.44 -0.81 6.72
N THR A 201 3.60 -1.14 5.44
CA THR A 201 3.06 -0.33 4.36
C THR A 201 1.74 -0.95 3.91
N GLN A 202 0.65 -0.21 4.02
CA GLN A 202 -0.65 -0.57 3.45
C GLN A 202 -0.96 0.35 2.27
N ASN A 203 -1.77 -0.14 1.34
CA ASN A 203 -2.31 0.72 0.29
C ASN A 203 -3.21 1.81 0.87
N GLY A 204 -3.14 3.01 0.31
CA GLY A 204 -4.19 4.02 0.46
C GLY A 204 -5.17 3.93 -0.71
N ASP A 205 -5.51 5.08 -1.28
CA ASP A 205 -6.17 5.15 -2.58
C ASP A 205 -5.18 4.78 -3.70
N TYR A 206 -5.25 3.54 -4.16
CA TYR A 206 -4.28 2.97 -5.09
C TYR A 206 -5.00 2.49 -6.36
N GLN A 207 -5.06 3.40 -7.34
CA GLN A 207 -5.84 3.25 -8.55
C GLN A 207 -4.95 3.30 -9.80
N LEU A 208 -5.17 2.40 -10.74
CA LEU A 208 -4.51 2.39 -12.05
C LEU A 208 -5.57 2.40 -13.15
N ARG A 209 -5.33 3.15 -14.22
CA ARG A 209 -6.22 3.14 -15.38
C ARG A 209 -5.91 1.93 -16.27
N MET A 210 -6.95 1.36 -16.86
CA MET A 210 -6.80 0.32 -17.87
C MET A 210 -6.22 0.93 -19.15
N THR A 211 -5.42 0.15 -19.88
CA THR A 211 -4.81 0.55 -21.16
C THR A 211 -5.65 0.06 -22.32
#